data_AF-A0A099S658-F1
#
_entry.id   AF-A0A099S658-F1
#
_cell.length_a   1.000
_cell.length_b   1.000
_cell.length_c   1.000
_cell.angle_alpha   90.00
_cell.angle_beta   90.00
_cell.angle_gamma   90.00
#
_symmetry.space_group_name_H-M   'P 1'
#
loop_
_entity.id
_entity.type
_entity.pdbx_description
1 polymer ?
#
loop_
_entity_poly.entity_id
_entity_poly.type
_entity_poly.pdbx_seq_one_letter_code
_entity_poly.pdbx_strand_id
1 'polypeptide(L)'
;MAHWCDTWPHIIVASVILKNNKIKLWKVGQNPLKDKYNIEGLIKEHPEYSYQEKEWSVYNDLGHNKVFDEHSKNWFRQWELHEDYKGNSPFENDDIDISNVFGGRYEIVKPLKIGN
;
A
#
# COMPACT_ATOMS: atom_id res chain seq x y z
N MET A 1 -19.97 7.97 10.01
CA MET A 1 -19.11 6.83 10.40
C MET A 1 -17.69 7.32 10.30
N ALA A 2 -16.94 7.32 11.39
CA ALA A 2 -15.55 7.80 11.39
C ALA A 2 -14.77 7.02 10.33
N HIS A 3 -14.11 7.75 9.44
CA HIS A 3 -13.20 7.12 8.48
C HIS A 3 -12.00 6.65 9.31
N TRP A 4 -11.41 5.52 8.98
CA TRP A 4 -10.31 4.89 9.74
C TRP A 4 -9.05 5.79 9.91
N CYS A 5 -8.96 6.89 9.15
CA CYS A 5 -8.02 7.98 9.36
C CYS A 5 -8.26 8.80 10.65
N ASP A 6 -9.36 8.58 11.38
CA ASP A 6 -9.75 9.43 12.51
C ASP A 6 -9.32 8.88 13.89
N THR A 7 -8.73 7.67 13.96
CA THR A 7 -8.27 7.05 15.22
C THR A 7 -6.79 6.74 15.21
N TRP A 8 -6.07 7.33 16.18
CA TRP A 8 -4.62 7.22 16.34
C TRP A 8 -4.26 6.75 17.75
N PRO A 9 -3.18 5.98 17.93
CA PRO A 9 -2.39 5.34 16.88
C PRO A 9 -3.11 4.14 16.27
N HIS A 10 -2.70 3.74 15.06
CA HIS A 10 -3.10 2.47 14.47
C HIS A 10 -1.94 1.81 13.71
N ILE A 11 -2.12 0.55 13.33
CA ILE A 11 -1.11 -0.26 12.64
C ILE A 11 -1.49 -0.37 11.17
N ILE A 12 -0.52 -0.14 10.29
CA ILE A 12 -0.60 -0.44 8.86
C ILE A 12 0.31 -1.63 8.58
N VAL A 13 -0.22 -2.61 7.86
CA VAL A 13 0.47 -3.85 7.49
C VAL A 13 0.65 -3.88 5.97
N ALA A 14 1.89 -3.99 5.51
CA ALA A 14 2.19 -4.49 4.17
C ALA A 14 2.32 -6.01 4.24
N SER A 15 1.70 -6.70 3.31
CA SER A 15 1.75 -8.16 3.20
C SER A 15 1.97 -8.56 1.75
N VAL A 16 2.77 -9.59 1.53
CA VAL A 16 3.09 -10.10 0.20
C VAL A 16 3.12 -11.62 0.19
N ILE A 17 2.44 -12.20 -0.81
CA ILE A 17 2.58 -13.59 -1.19
C ILE A 17 3.56 -13.64 -2.36
N LEU A 18 4.64 -14.37 -2.15
CA LEU A 18 5.68 -14.60 -3.14
C LEU A 18 5.49 -15.99 -3.75
N LYS A 19 5.83 -16.14 -5.02
CA LYS A 19 6.01 -17.43 -5.70
C LYS A 19 7.39 -17.40 -6.35
N ASN A 20 8.25 -18.37 -6.08
CA ASN A 20 9.65 -18.37 -6.54
C ASN A 20 10.39 -17.06 -6.21
N ASN A 21 10.18 -16.53 -5.00
CA ASN A 21 10.74 -15.24 -4.55
C ASN A 21 10.33 -14.01 -5.39
N LYS A 22 9.24 -14.10 -6.15
CA LYS A 22 8.65 -12.97 -6.90
C LYS A 22 7.23 -12.67 -6.41
N ILE A 23 6.84 -11.40 -6.45
CA ILE A 23 5.52 -10.92 -6.00
C ILE A 23 4.42 -11.53 -6.86
N LYS A 24 3.60 -12.38 -6.24
CA LYS A 24 2.38 -12.93 -6.85
C LYS A 24 1.17 -12.10 -6.48
N LEU A 25 1.11 -11.64 -5.23
CA LEU A 25 0.06 -10.77 -4.68
C LEU A 25 0.64 -9.93 -3.55
N TRP A 26 0.20 -8.67 -3.45
CA TRP A 26 0.58 -7.78 -2.35
C TRP A 26 -0.64 -7.01 -1.85
N LYS A 27 -0.54 -6.46 -0.64
CA LYS A 27 -1.53 -5.56 -0.05
C LYS A 27 -0.89 -4.68 1.01
N VAL A 28 -1.36 -3.44 1.11
CA VAL A 28 -1.06 -2.53 2.25
C VAL A 28 -2.37 -2.09 2.88
N GLY A 29 -2.43 -2.08 4.20
CA GLY A 29 -3.58 -1.61 4.97
C GLY A 29 -3.68 -2.26 6.33
N GLN A 30 -4.81 -2.12 7.01
CA GLN A 30 -4.96 -2.66 8.37
C GLN A 30 -5.04 -4.20 8.40
N ASN A 31 -5.68 -4.80 7.39
CA ASN A 31 -5.91 -6.25 7.35
C ASN A 31 -4.90 -6.90 6.39
N PRO A 32 -3.95 -7.72 6.89
CA PRO A 32 -3.02 -8.46 6.04
C PRO A 32 -3.70 -9.50 5.15
N LEU A 33 -2.96 -10.03 4.18
CA LEU A 33 -3.44 -11.08 3.28
C LEU A 33 -3.77 -12.39 4.02
N LYS A 34 -3.06 -12.72 5.12
CA LYS A 34 -3.32 -13.92 5.92
C LYS A 34 -4.74 -13.99 6.52
N ASP A 35 -5.39 -12.85 6.72
CA ASP A 35 -6.77 -12.80 7.21
C ASP A 35 -7.78 -13.25 6.14
N LYS A 36 -7.39 -13.20 4.87
CA LYS A 36 -8.24 -13.56 3.72
C LYS A 36 -7.87 -14.90 3.09
N TYR A 37 -6.59 -15.27 3.14
CA TYR A 37 -6.05 -16.45 2.46
C TYR A 37 -5.45 -17.42 3.46
N ASN A 38 -5.68 -18.73 3.27
CA ASN A 38 -5.01 -19.77 4.04
C ASN A 38 -3.54 -19.91 3.60
N ILE A 39 -2.67 -19.05 4.15
CA ILE A 39 -1.24 -18.99 3.79
C ILE A 39 -0.50 -20.28 4.15
N GLU A 40 -0.76 -20.84 5.33
CA GLU A 40 -0.10 -22.07 5.78
C GLU A 40 -0.45 -23.26 4.87
N GLY A 41 -1.73 -23.38 4.49
CA GLY A 41 -2.17 -24.38 3.52
C GLY A 41 -1.50 -24.19 2.16
N LEU A 42 -1.47 -22.94 1.66
CA LEU A 42 -0.83 -22.61 0.39
C LEU A 42 0.64 -23.02 0.36
N ILE A 43 1.41 -22.67 1.39
CA ILE A 43 2.85 -22.99 1.47
C ILE A 43 3.06 -24.51 1.62
N LYS A 44 2.19 -25.19 2.37
CA LYS A 44 2.26 -26.64 2.56
C LYS A 44 2.00 -27.41 1.26
N GLU A 45 1.01 -26.99 0.49
CA GLU A 45 0.64 -27.61 -0.79
C GLU A 45 1.58 -27.20 -1.93
N HIS A 46 2.13 -25.98 -1.85
CA HIS A 46 3.00 -25.39 -2.86
C HIS A 46 4.23 -24.74 -2.20
N PRO A 47 5.31 -25.51 -1.94
CA PRO A 47 6.52 -25.03 -1.26
C PRO A 47 7.26 -23.90 -1.98
N GLU A 48 6.95 -23.64 -3.26
CA GLU A 48 7.47 -22.49 -4.01
C GLU A 48 6.88 -21.15 -3.55
N TYR A 49 5.79 -21.19 -2.77
CA TYR A 49 5.19 -20.00 -2.19
C TYR A 49 5.82 -19.64 -0.86
N SER A 50 5.89 -18.34 -0.59
CA SER A 50 6.25 -17.82 0.73
C SER A 50 5.44 -16.56 1.04
N TYR A 51 5.47 -16.16 2.30
CA TYR A 51 4.69 -15.04 2.81
C TYR A 51 5.55 -14.14 3.68
N GLN A 52 5.42 -12.84 3.50
CA GLN A 52 6.13 -11.83 4.28
C GLN A 52 5.16 -10.73 4.71
N GLU A 53 5.40 -10.16 5.88
CA GLU A 53 4.67 -9.03 6.43
C GLU A 53 5.63 -7.97 6.96
N LYS A 54 5.19 -6.72 6.90
CA LYS A 54 5.84 -5.59 7.55
C LYS A 54 4.80 -4.69 8.15
N GLU A 55 4.98 -4.33 9.42
CA GLU A 55 4.07 -3.48 10.15
C GLU A 55 4.71 -2.12 10.46
N TRP A 56 3.88 -1.07 10.45
CA TRP A 56 4.23 0.26 10.91
C TRP A 56 3.13 0.79 11.83
N SER A 57 3.54 1.27 13.00
CA SER A 57 2.67 2.04 13.89
C SER A 57 2.66 3.51 13.47
N VAL A 58 1.48 4.06 13.24
CA VAL A 58 1.30 5.45 12.80
C VAL A 58 0.49 6.24 13.82
N TYR A 59 0.85 7.50 13.99
CA TYR A 59 0.34 8.38 15.06
C TYR A 59 -0.36 9.64 14.54
N ASN A 60 -0.34 9.85 13.22
CA ASN A 60 -0.94 10.98 12.53
C ASN A 60 -1.06 10.69 11.01
N ASP A 61 -1.84 11.52 10.31
CA ASP A 61 -2.07 11.43 8.86
C ASP A 61 -0.77 11.41 8.05
N LEU A 62 0.21 12.23 8.45
CA LEU A 62 1.49 12.31 7.74
C LEU A 62 2.23 10.97 7.78
N GLY A 63 2.30 10.34 8.94
CA GLY A 63 2.92 9.02 9.12
C GLY A 63 2.17 7.94 8.36
N HIS A 64 0.85 8.01 8.35
CA HIS A 64 0.00 7.10 7.57
C HIS A 64 0.27 7.20 6.07
N ASN A 65 0.18 8.40 5.49
CA ASN A 65 0.41 8.60 4.07
C ASN A 65 1.84 8.19 3.68
N LYS A 66 2.83 8.49 4.53
CA LYS A 66 4.22 8.07 4.31
C LYS A 66 4.40 6.55 4.21
N VAL A 67 3.57 5.77 4.90
CA VAL A 67 3.60 4.30 4.76
C VAL A 67 3.16 3.87 3.36
N PHE A 68 2.09 4.44 2.82
CA PHE A 68 1.58 4.10 1.50
C PHE A 68 2.47 4.65 0.38
N ASP A 69 2.93 5.90 0.49
CA ASP A 69 3.66 6.58 -0.57
C ASP A 69 5.12 6.16 -0.68
N GLU A 70 5.74 5.78 0.44
CA GLU A 70 7.18 5.56 0.52
C GLU A 70 7.55 4.21 1.14
N HIS A 71 7.17 3.97 2.40
CA HIS A 71 7.74 2.85 3.17
C HIS A 71 7.34 1.49 2.61
N SER A 72 6.07 1.31 2.26
CA SER A 72 5.57 0.07 1.68
C SER A 72 6.17 -0.19 0.29
N LYS A 73 6.24 0.83 -0.58
CA LYS A 73 6.87 0.73 -1.90
C LYS A 73 8.35 0.35 -1.80
N ASN A 74 9.10 1.00 -0.90
CA ASN A 74 10.50 0.67 -0.65
C ASN A 74 10.68 -0.76 -0.14
N TRP A 75 9.74 -1.26 0.66
CA TRP A 75 9.76 -2.64 1.11
C TRP A 75 9.47 -3.63 -0.03
N PHE A 76 8.47 -3.38 -0.88
CA PHE A 76 8.16 -4.24 -2.02
C PHE A 76 9.27 -4.31 -3.07
N ARG A 77 10.10 -3.27 -3.20
CA ARG A 77 11.23 -3.22 -4.15
C ARG A 77 12.31 -4.28 -3.91
N GLN A 78 12.24 -5.02 -2.81
CA GLN A 78 13.10 -6.17 -2.54
C GLN A 78 12.81 -7.37 -3.45
N TRP A 79 11.67 -7.37 -4.14
CA TRP A 79 11.22 -8.46 -5.01
C TRP A 79 10.80 -7.96 -6.39
N GLU A 80 10.97 -8.83 -7.38
CA GLU A 80 10.43 -8.62 -8.73
C GLU A 80 8.95 -9.05 -8.80
N LEU A 81 8.20 -8.53 -9.78
CA LEU A 81 6.86 -9.05 -10.08
C LEU A 81 6.95 -10.44 -10.73
N HIS A 82 6.10 -11.36 -10.30
CA HIS A 82 5.93 -12.65 -10.98
C HIS A 82 5.18 -12.43 -12.31
N GLU A 83 5.46 -13.22 -13.35
CA GLU A 83 4.80 -13.09 -14.67
C GLU A 83 3.26 -13.21 -14.56
N ASP A 84 2.78 -14.15 -13.75
CA ASP A 84 1.36 -14.29 -13.42
C ASP A 84 0.83 -13.33 -12.35
N TYR A 85 1.48 -12.20 -12.08
CA TYR A 85 1.06 -11.25 -11.05
C TYR A 85 -0.41 -10.83 -11.22
N LYS A 86 -1.12 -10.64 -10.10
CA LYS A 86 -2.53 -10.23 -10.08
C LYS A 86 -2.69 -8.94 -9.27
N GLY A 87 -3.14 -7.86 -9.92
CA GLY A 87 -3.46 -6.58 -9.29
C GLY A 87 -2.75 -5.39 -9.97
N ASN A 88 -2.70 -4.26 -9.27
CA ASN A 88 -1.95 -3.06 -9.68
C ASN A 88 -0.51 -3.17 -9.20
N SER A 89 0.45 -2.74 -10.02
CA SER A 89 1.86 -2.76 -9.63
C SER A 89 2.08 -2.04 -8.29
N PRO A 90 2.83 -2.61 -7.32
CA PRO A 90 3.21 -1.91 -6.09
C PRO A 90 4.18 -0.75 -6.33
N PHE A 91 4.67 -0.61 -7.57
CA PHE A 91 5.71 0.34 -7.95
C PHE A 91 5.18 1.50 -8.80
N GLU A 92 4.03 1.30 -9.42
CA GLU A 92 3.38 2.39 -10.14
C GLU A 92 2.83 3.34 -9.09
N ASN A 93 3.11 4.63 -9.26
CA ASN A 93 2.23 5.61 -8.66
C ASN A 93 0.90 5.36 -9.35
N ASP A 94 -0.15 5.06 -8.58
CA ASP A 94 -1.47 5.40 -9.06
C ASP A 94 -1.32 6.88 -9.46
N ASP A 95 -1.30 7.19 -10.75
CA ASP A 95 -1.74 8.48 -11.25
C ASP A 95 -3.22 8.55 -10.85
N ILE A 96 -3.44 8.75 -9.56
CA ILE A 96 -4.70 9.18 -9.01
C ILE A 96 -4.87 10.53 -9.67
N ASP A 97 -5.70 10.54 -10.70
CA ASP A 97 -6.33 11.75 -11.17
C ASP A 97 -7.11 12.34 -9.99
N ILE A 98 -6.40 13.10 -9.16
CA ILE A 98 -6.90 13.81 -7.99
C ILE A 98 -7.99 14.81 -8.38
N SER A 99 -8.20 15.07 -9.68
CA SER A 99 -9.35 15.82 -10.17
C SER A 99 -10.69 15.06 -10.03
N ASN A 100 -10.67 13.72 -9.93
CA ASN A 100 -11.87 12.89 -9.81
C ASN A 100 -12.18 12.41 -8.38
N VAL A 101 -11.23 12.53 -7.43
CA VAL A 101 -11.46 12.16 -6.02
C VAL A 101 -12.04 13.33 -5.21
N PHE A 102 -11.71 14.57 -5.57
CA PHE A 102 -12.23 15.77 -4.88
C PHE A 102 -13.42 16.37 -5.63
N GLY A 103 -14.58 15.71 -5.58
CA GLY A 103 -15.90 16.28 -5.89
C GLY A 103 -16.35 17.39 -4.93
N GLY A 104 -15.44 18.22 -4.45
CA GLY A 104 -15.71 19.23 -3.42
C GLY A 104 -14.59 20.24 -3.27
N ARG A 105 -14.71 21.35 -4.00
CA ARG A 105 -14.16 22.69 -3.73
C ARG A 105 -12.82 22.76 -3.00
N TYR A 106 -11.74 22.89 -3.77
CA TYR A 106 -10.66 23.81 -3.41
C TYR A 106 -10.31 24.67 -4.62
N GLU A 107 -10.68 25.95 -4.56
CA GLU A 107 -10.16 26.96 -5.48
C GLU A 107 -8.65 27.07 -5.23
N ILE A 108 -7.85 26.66 -6.21
CA ILE A 108 -6.42 26.89 -6.22
C ILE A 108 -6.22 28.40 -6.32
N VAL A 109 -5.93 29.04 -5.19
CA VAL A 109 -5.49 30.43 -5.17
C VAL A 109 -4.13 30.46 -5.84
N LYS A 110 -4.07 31.02 -7.07
CA LYS A 110 -2.81 31.20 -7.80
C LYS A 110 -1.85 32.04 -6.96
N PRO A 111 -0.57 31.66 -6.82
CA PRO A 111 0.40 32.52 -6.16
C PRO A 111 0.56 33.82 -6.96
N LEU A 112 0.36 34.95 -6.29
CA LEU A 112 0.68 36.27 -6.83
C LEU A 112 2.17 36.30 -7.18
N LYS A 113 2.47 36.46 -8.47
CA LYS A 113 3.81 36.85 -8.93
C LYS A 113 4.12 38.21 -8.32
N ILE A 114 5.07 38.25 -7.39
CA ILE A 114 5.74 39.51 -7.02
C ILE A 114 7.00 39.58 -7.86
N GLY A 115 6.97 40.44 -8.86
CA GLY A 115 8.11 40.75 -9.72
C GLY A 115 7.91 42.11 -10.37
N ASN A 116 8.59 43.11 -9.81
CA ASN A 116 9.36 44.14 -10.51
C ASN A 116 10.34 44.76 -9.51
#